data_AF-A0A519X2U2-F1
#
_entry.id   AF-A0A519X2U2-F1
#
_cell.length_a   1.000
_cell.length_b   1.000
_cell.length_c   1.000
_cell.angle_alpha   90.00
_cell.angle_beta   90.00
_cell.angle_gamma   90.00
#
_symmetry.space_group_name_H-M   'P 1'
#
loop_
_entity.id
_entity.type
_entity.pdbx_description
1 polymer ?
#
loop_
_entity_poly.entity_id
_entity_poly.type
_entity_poly.pdbx_seq_one_letter_code
_entity_poly.pdbx_strand_id
1 'polypeptide(L)'
;GKITVVVSMLMAVVLSLIIGDALMGEGKQGFQYIQEYTGFVSPGIFAMFILGFFWKKTTSNAALFATVGGFVVSVILKFLPGWVDLSPLYEYGWAAANSAGVFEIPFMDRMVIVFAVCVIGMYIISIYENKKGVKTNGLEVDASMFKVSTSFAVGALIILAMIVALYSAFW
;
A
#
# COMPACT_ATOMS: atom_id res chain seq x y z
N GLY A 1 -6.41 8.75 26.99
CA GLY A 1 -7.47 9.16 26.04
C GLY A 1 -7.33 10.63 25.69
N LYS A 2 -7.95 11.53 26.47
CA LYS A 2 -8.00 12.98 26.17
C LYS A 2 -6.61 13.64 26.05
N ILE A 3 -5.68 13.29 26.95
CA ILE A 3 -4.29 13.81 26.91
C ILE A 3 -3.59 13.42 25.60
N THR A 4 -3.74 12.17 25.16
CA THR A 4 -3.17 11.69 23.89
C THR A 4 -3.67 12.51 22.70
N VAL A 5 -4.98 12.84 22.66
CA VAL A 5 -5.56 13.66 21.58
C VAL A 5 -4.94 15.05 21.57
N VAL A 6 -4.86 15.71 22.73
CA VAL A 6 -4.28 17.05 22.84
C VAL A 6 -2.81 17.06 22.41
N VAL A 7 -2.04 16.07 22.89
CA VAL A 7 -0.61 15.94 22.54
C VAL A 7 -0.44 15.69 21.04
N SER A 8 -1.18 14.75 20.44
CA SER A 8 -1.12 14.48 19.00
C SER A 8 -1.51 15.68 18.15
N MET A 9 -2.55 16.42 18.57
CA MET A 9 -3.00 17.63 17.88
C MET A 9 -1.94 18.73 17.91
N LEU A 10 -1.36 19.02 19.08
CA LEU A 10 -0.31 20.02 19.21
C LEU A 10 0.92 19.64 18.38
N MET A 11 1.33 18.38 18.40
CA MET A 11 2.43 17.90 17.55
C MET A 11 2.11 18.06 16.06
N ALA A 12 0.91 17.68 15.61
CA ALA A 12 0.52 17.82 14.21
C ALA A 12 0.53 19.28 13.75
N VAL A 13 0.04 20.22 14.57
CA VAL A 13 0.07 21.66 14.27
C VAL A 13 1.52 22.16 14.19
N VAL A 14 2.35 21.83 15.17
CA VAL A 14 3.77 22.25 15.18
C VAL A 14 4.51 21.70 13.96
N LEU A 15 4.34 20.42 13.63
CA LEU A 15 4.94 19.81 12.45
C LEU A 15 4.43 20.47 11.16
N SER A 16 3.13 20.73 11.06
CA SER A 16 2.56 21.41 9.89
C SER A 16 3.18 22.79 9.66
N LEU A 17 3.45 23.56 10.73
CA LEU A 17 4.02 24.90 10.62
C LEU A 17 5.51 24.90 10.30
N ILE A 18 6.26 23.89 10.75
CA ILE A 18 7.72 23.84 10.57
C ILE A 18 8.10 23.18 9.25
N ILE A 19 7.46 22.06 8.91
CA ILE A 19 7.88 21.20 7.80
C ILE A 19 6.81 21.05 6.72
N GLY A 20 5.60 21.61 6.90
CA GLY A 20 4.50 21.47 5.94
C GLY A 20 4.87 21.86 4.51
N ASP A 21 5.41 23.08 4.33
CA ASP A 21 5.79 23.59 3.00
C ASP A 21 6.95 22.80 2.38
N ALA A 22 7.97 22.47 3.19
CA ALA A 22 9.11 21.67 2.75
C ALA A 22 8.71 20.24 2.33
N LEU A 23 7.73 19.66 3.01
CA LEU A 23 7.24 18.31 2.75
C LEU A 23 6.27 18.24 1.56
N MET A 24 5.48 19.28 1.34
CA MET A 24 4.61 19.37 0.18
C MET A 24 5.41 19.63 -1.10
N GLY A 25 6.57 20.29 -1.02
CA GLY A 25 7.44 20.51 -2.17
C GLY A 25 6.82 21.44 -3.22
N GLU A 26 7.65 22.13 -4.00
CA GLU A 26 7.15 22.99 -5.07
C GLU A 26 6.36 22.14 -6.09
N GLY A 27 5.04 22.36 -6.16
CA GLY A 27 4.16 21.75 -7.15
C GLY A 27 3.54 20.39 -6.80
N LYS A 28 3.87 19.72 -5.67
CA LYS A 28 3.09 18.55 -5.26
C LYS A 28 1.90 18.99 -4.39
N GLN A 29 0.70 18.64 -4.85
CA GLN A 29 -0.53 18.85 -4.10
C GLN A 29 -0.46 18.07 -2.77
N GLY A 30 -0.99 18.60 -1.67
CA GLY A 30 -1.02 17.90 -0.36
C GLY A 30 -1.63 16.49 -0.41
N PHE A 31 -2.50 16.24 -1.40
CA PHE A 31 -3.01 14.90 -1.72
C PHE A 31 -1.92 13.90 -2.12
N GLN A 32 -0.95 14.32 -2.93
CA GLN A 32 0.19 13.47 -3.35
C GLN A 32 1.09 13.16 -2.16
N TYR A 33 1.32 14.14 -1.29
CA TYR A 33 2.04 13.92 -0.04
C TYR A 33 1.33 12.85 0.82
N ILE A 34 0.02 13.01 1.08
CA ILE A 34 -0.73 12.05 1.89
C ILE A 34 -0.68 10.64 1.29
N GLN A 35 -0.88 10.51 -0.03
CA GLN A 35 -0.80 9.22 -0.71
C GLN A 35 0.59 8.61 -0.63
N GLU A 36 1.63 9.40 -0.90
CA GLU A 36 3.01 8.91 -0.89
C GLU A 36 3.39 8.37 0.49
N TYR A 37 3.08 9.11 1.56
CA TYR A 37 3.42 8.70 2.93
C TYR A 37 2.54 7.57 3.47
N THR A 38 1.24 7.57 3.13
CA THR A 38 0.36 6.42 3.43
C THR A 38 0.87 5.16 2.73
N GLY A 39 1.39 5.31 1.50
CA GLY A 39 1.97 4.26 0.70
C GLY A 39 3.22 3.58 1.27
N PHE A 40 3.83 4.09 2.34
CA PHE A 40 4.93 3.39 3.02
C PHE A 40 4.44 2.20 3.84
N VAL A 41 3.21 2.29 4.36
CA VAL A 41 2.68 1.32 5.34
C VAL A 41 1.47 0.57 4.78
N SER A 42 0.63 1.24 3.97
CA SER A 42 -0.61 0.66 3.47
C SER A 42 -0.46 -0.64 2.67
N PRO A 43 0.59 -0.86 1.83
CA PRO A 43 0.70 -2.10 1.07
C PRO A 43 0.90 -3.33 1.96
N GLY A 44 1.72 -3.18 3.02
CA GLY A 44 1.98 -4.25 3.98
C GLY A 44 0.75 -4.58 4.83
N ILE A 45 0.04 -3.56 5.31
CA ILE A 45 -1.23 -3.73 6.03
C ILE A 45 -2.28 -4.39 5.12
N PHE A 46 -2.38 -3.97 3.87
CA PHE A 46 -3.31 -4.54 2.91
C PHE A 46 -3.00 -6.02 2.63
N ALA A 47 -1.73 -6.38 2.41
CA ALA A 47 -1.29 -7.77 2.26
C ALA A 47 -1.64 -8.62 3.48
N MET A 48 -1.41 -8.09 4.69
CA MET A 48 -1.79 -8.75 5.94
C MET A 48 -3.28 -9.07 5.97
N PHE A 49 -4.14 -8.10 5.67
CA PHE A 49 -5.59 -8.30 5.71
C PHE A 49 -6.07 -9.27 4.64
N ILE A 50 -5.62 -9.13 3.39
CA ILE A 50 -6.03 -10.03 2.30
C ILE A 50 -5.66 -11.47 2.62
N LEU A 51 -4.40 -11.74 2.97
CA LEU A 51 -3.98 -13.11 3.29
C LEU A 51 -4.57 -13.59 4.63
N GLY A 52 -4.73 -12.71 5.61
CA GLY A 52 -5.35 -13.05 6.90
C GLY A 52 -6.81 -13.48 6.77
N PHE A 53 -7.59 -12.81 5.92
CA PHE A 53 -9.00 -13.14 5.69
C PHE A 53 -9.19 -14.31 4.74
N PHE A 54 -8.47 -14.33 3.61
CA PHE A 54 -8.75 -15.25 2.52
C PHE A 54 -7.83 -16.48 2.49
N TRP A 55 -6.74 -16.50 3.27
CA TRP A 55 -5.81 -17.62 3.29
C TRP A 55 -5.62 -18.21 4.68
N LYS A 56 -6.27 -19.36 4.93
CA LYS A 56 -6.28 -20.06 6.24
C LYS A 56 -4.89 -20.42 6.78
N LYS A 57 -3.86 -20.44 5.92
CA LYS A 57 -2.48 -20.79 6.29
C LYS A 57 -1.66 -19.60 6.80
N THR A 58 -2.18 -18.39 6.75
CA THR A 58 -1.46 -17.20 7.21
C THR A 58 -1.12 -17.29 8.70
N THR A 59 0.16 -17.11 9.04
CA THR A 59 0.63 -17.12 10.43
C THR A 59 0.79 -15.71 10.99
N SER A 60 0.80 -15.57 12.32
CA SER A 60 1.00 -14.28 12.98
C SER A 60 2.38 -13.67 12.67
N ASN A 61 3.41 -14.50 12.50
CA ASN A 61 4.75 -14.03 12.12
C ASN A 61 4.81 -13.54 10.68
N ALA A 62 4.10 -14.20 9.75
CA ALA A 62 3.93 -13.69 8.39
C ALA A 62 3.24 -12.32 8.38
N ALA A 63 2.17 -12.16 9.17
CA ALA A 63 1.48 -10.88 9.33
C ALA A 63 2.42 -9.78 9.87
N LEU A 64 3.21 -10.08 10.90
CA LEU A 64 4.20 -9.14 11.45
C LEU A 64 5.28 -8.75 10.41
N PHE A 65 5.74 -9.73 9.62
CA PHE A 65 6.68 -9.47 8.53
C PHE A 65 6.10 -8.48 7.51
N ALA A 66 4.83 -8.59 7.14
CA ALA A 66 4.23 -7.64 6.20
C ALA A 66 4.16 -6.21 6.76
N THR A 67 3.85 -6.04 8.04
CA THR A 67 3.82 -4.69 8.66
C THR A 67 5.20 -4.06 8.76
N VAL A 68 6.18 -4.78 9.28
CA VAL A 68 7.52 -4.23 9.53
C VAL A 68 8.39 -4.30 8.27
N GLY A 69 8.44 -5.46 7.64
CA GLY A 69 9.18 -5.68 6.40
C GLY A 69 8.64 -4.85 5.25
N GLY A 70 7.32 -4.70 5.13
CA GLY A 70 6.73 -3.80 4.11
C GLY A 70 7.19 -2.36 4.26
N PHE A 71 7.20 -1.83 5.49
CA PHE A 71 7.72 -0.49 5.76
C PHE A 71 9.22 -0.37 5.42
N VAL A 72 10.03 -1.34 5.83
CA VAL A 72 11.47 -1.36 5.53
C VAL A 72 11.72 -1.38 4.03
N VAL A 73 11.00 -2.22 3.27
CA VAL A 73 11.11 -2.29 1.80
C VAL A 73 10.68 -0.96 1.17
N SER A 74 9.60 -0.33 1.64
CA SER A 74 9.17 1.00 1.17
C SER A 74 10.25 2.05 1.36
N VAL A 75 10.91 2.07 2.53
CA VAL A 75 12.02 2.98 2.82
C VAL A 75 13.19 2.71 1.88
N ILE A 76 13.60 1.44 1.72
CA ILE A 76 14.68 1.06 0.80
C ILE A 76 14.38 1.55 -0.61
N LEU A 77 13.17 1.29 -1.14
CA LEU A 77 12.80 1.71 -2.50
C LEU A 77 12.73 3.24 -2.65
N LYS A 78 12.34 3.99 -1.61
CA LYS A 78 12.34 5.45 -1.66
C LYS A 78 13.75 6.03 -1.75
N PHE A 79 14.71 5.45 -1.03
CA PHE A 79 16.10 5.94 -0.98
C PHE A 79 17.03 5.24 -1.98
N LEU A 80 16.55 4.21 -2.69
CA LEU A 80 17.26 3.50 -3.75
C LEU A 80 17.91 4.42 -4.82
N PRO A 81 17.25 5.51 -5.29
CA PRO A 81 17.87 6.41 -6.27
C PRO A 81 19.17 7.06 -5.79
N GLY A 82 19.43 7.10 -4.48
CA GLY A 82 20.66 7.63 -3.91
C GLY A 82 21.84 6.66 -3.99
N TRP A 83 21.60 5.38 -4.27
CA TRP A 83 22.62 4.33 -4.33
C TRP A 83 22.76 3.72 -5.72
N VAL A 84 21.69 3.77 -6.53
CA VAL A 84 21.60 3.14 -7.84
C VAL A 84 20.97 4.12 -8.82
N ASP A 85 21.54 4.24 -10.01
CA ASP A 85 20.93 5.00 -11.10
C ASP A 85 19.72 4.23 -11.67
N LEU A 86 18.54 4.81 -11.52
CA LEU A 86 17.27 4.25 -11.99
C LEU A 86 16.84 4.83 -13.34
N SER A 87 17.67 5.66 -13.99
CA SER A 87 17.40 6.22 -15.32
C SER A 87 17.02 5.14 -16.37
N PRO A 88 17.64 3.94 -16.40
CA PRO A 88 17.24 2.89 -17.33
C PRO A 88 15.78 2.42 -17.17
N LEU A 89 15.19 2.55 -15.98
CA LEU A 89 13.81 2.17 -15.72
C LEU A 89 12.80 3.17 -16.27
N TYR A 90 13.24 4.38 -16.65
CA TYR A 90 12.39 5.38 -17.26
C TYR A 90 11.80 4.90 -18.59
N GLU A 91 12.60 4.23 -19.42
CA GLU A 91 12.16 3.68 -20.71
C GLU A 91 11.08 2.61 -20.55
N TYR A 92 11.09 1.89 -19.44
CA TYR A 92 10.09 0.88 -19.11
C TYR A 92 8.88 1.44 -18.34
N GLY A 93 8.86 2.74 -18.05
CA GLY A 93 7.78 3.43 -17.32
C GLY A 93 7.79 3.22 -15.80
N TRP A 94 8.88 2.73 -15.22
CA TRP A 94 8.99 2.41 -13.79
C TRP A 94 9.76 3.46 -12.97
N ALA A 95 10.31 4.48 -13.62
CA ALA A 95 10.95 5.60 -12.97
C ALA A 95 10.45 6.92 -13.57
N ALA A 96 10.47 7.97 -12.77
CA ALA A 96 10.18 9.34 -13.18
C ALA A 96 11.20 10.29 -12.54
N ALA A 97 11.63 11.33 -13.27
CA ALA A 97 12.49 12.35 -12.72
C ALA A 97 11.74 13.19 -11.68
N ASN A 98 12.31 13.32 -10.49
CA ASN A 98 11.80 14.23 -9.47
C ASN A 98 12.23 15.68 -9.73
N SER A 99 11.83 16.62 -8.87
CA SER A 99 12.15 18.05 -9.00
C SER A 99 13.66 18.36 -9.02
N ALA A 100 14.50 17.43 -8.57
CA ALA A 100 15.96 17.55 -8.58
C ALA A 100 16.62 16.83 -9.78
N GLY A 101 15.82 16.30 -10.72
CA GLY A 101 16.30 15.56 -11.89
C GLY A 101 16.76 14.13 -11.58
N VAL A 102 16.50 13.62 -10.37
CA VAL A 102 16.84 12.25 -9.99
C VAL A 102 15.67 11.34 -10.34
N PHE A 103 15.95 10.26 -11.08
CA PHE A 103 14.95 9.27 -11.44
C PHE A 103 14.59 8.42 -10.21
N GLU A 104 13.34 8.49 -9.77
CA GLU A 104 12.81 7.69 -8.66
C GLU A 104 11.59 6.87 -9.10
N ILE A 105 11.32 5.77 -8.40
CA ILE A 105 10.13 4.95 -8.63
C ILE A 105 8.91 5.73 -8.11
N PRO A 106 7.88 6.00 -8.94
CA PRO A 106 6.66 6.66 -8.50
C PRO A 106 6.02 5.95 -7.30
N PHE A 107 5.37 6.69 -6.40
CA PHE A 107 4.85 6.12 -5.17
C PHE A 107 3.83 4.99 -5.42
N MET A 108 3.03 5.08 -6.50
CA MET A 108 2.04 4.06 -6.86
C MET A 108 2.73 2.73 -7.25
N ASP A 109 3.76 2.79 -8.09
CA ASP A 109 4.52 1.60 -8.50
C ASP A 109 5.28 1.00 -7.31
N ARG A 110 5.86 1.86 -6.46
CA ARG A 110 6.47 1.43 -5.20
C ARG A 110 5.47 0.66 -4.33
N MET A 111 4.24 1.15 -4.20
CA MET A 111 3.20 0.46 -3.43
C MET A 111 2.90 -0.93 -3.98
N VAL A 112 2.83 -1.09 -5.31
CA VAL A 112 2.61 -2.39 -5.96
C VAL A 112 3.77 -3.34 -5.67
N ILE A 113 5.02 -2.88 -5.79
CA ILE A 113 6.22 -3.68 -5.51
C ILE A 113 6.23 -4.13 -4.04
N VAL A 114 6.00 -3.21 -3.11
CA VAL A 114 5.97 -3.51 -1.66
C VAL A 114 4.87 -4.51 -1.34
N PHE A 115 3.68 -4.34 -1.93
CA PHE A 115 2.57 -5.29 -1.76
C PHE A 115 2.98 -6.70 -2.22
N ALA A 116 3.57 -6.83 -3.41
CA ALA A 116 4.01 -8.11 -3.96
C ALA A 116 5.08 -8.77 -3.07
N VAL A 117 6.07 -8.00 -2.60
CA VAL A 117 7.11 -8.49 -1.67
C VAL A 117 6.49 -8.95 -0.36
N CYS A 118 5.53 -8.22 0.19
CA CYS A 118 4.82 -8.61 1.40
C CYS A 118 4.06 -9.92 1.20
N VAL A 119 3.29 -10.05 0.12
CA VAL A 119 2.53 -11.28 -0.20
C VAL A 119 3.46 -12.48 -0.35
N ILE A 120 4.57 -12.33 -1.10
CA ILE A 120 5.55 -13.40 -1.29
C ILE A 120 6.22 -13.79 0.04
N GLY A 121 6.67 -12.82 0.82
CA GLY A 121 7.29 -13.08 2.12
C GLY A 121 6.33 -13.73 3.09
N MET A 122 5.09 -13.24 3.16
CA MET A 122 4.02 -13.86 3.95
C MET A 122 3.76 -15.31 3.54
N TYR A 123 3.71 -15.57 2.23
CA TYR A 123 3.52 -16.91 1.69
C TYR A 123 4.63 -17.87 2.11
N ILE A 124 5.89 -17.46 1.95
CA ILE A 124 7.08 -18.26 2.30
C ILE A 124 7.12 -18.56 3.80
N ILE A 125 6.96 -17.54 4.65
CA ILE A 125 6.98 -17.70 6.11
C ILE A 125 5.85 -18.62 6.55
N SER A 126 4.64 -18.38 6.05
CA SER A 126 3.45 -19.17 6.41
C SER A 126 3.65 -20.64 6.05
N ILE A 127 4.11 -20.97 4.83
CA ILE A 127 4.33 -22.37 4.45
C ILE A 127 5.42 -23.02 5.29
N TYR A 128 6.51 -22.30 5.54
CA TYR A 128 7.61 -22.81 6.36
C TYR A 128 7.15 -23.14 7.79
N GLU A 129 6.34 -22.28 8.40
CA GLU A 129 5.83 -22.46 9.74
C GLU A 129 4.71 -23.51 9.83
N ASN A 130 3.83 -23.58 8.83
CA ASN A 130 2.82 -24.64 8.75
C ASN A 130 3.49 -26.01 8.62
N LYS A 131 4.58 -26.14 7.86
CA LYS A 131 5.38 -27.38 7.79
C LYS A 131 5.97 -27.78 9.15
N LYS A 132 6.20 -26.82 10.05
CA LYS A 132 6.65 -27.06 11.44
C LYS A 132 5.50 -27.30 12.42
N GLY A 133 4.26 -27.36 11.95
CA GLY A 133 3.09 -27.65 12.78
C GLY A 133 2.52 -26.46 13.56
N VAL A 134 2.86 -25.22 13.18
CA VAL A 134 2.26 -24.02 13.79
C VAL A 134 0.77 -23.99 13.46
N LYS A 135 -0.09 -23.94 14.49
CA LYS A 135 -1.55 -23.82 14.33
C LYS A 135 -1.91 -22.40 13.90
N THR A 136 -2.59 -22.28 12.78
CA THR A 136 -3.11 -21.01 12.28
C THR A 136 -4.56 -20.82 12.72
N ASN A 137 -4.93 -19.59 13.06
CA ASN A 137 -6.33 -19.21 13.34
C ASN A 137 -6.97 -18.66 12.06
N GLY A 138 -7.03 -19.48 11.02
CA GLY A 138 -7.58 -19.08 9.72
C GLY A 138 -9.09 -18.82 9.81
N LEU A 139 -9.56 -17.72 9.22
CA LEU A 139 -10.99 -17.45 9.12
C LEU A 139 -11.65 -18.46 8.16
N GLU A 140 -12.81 -18.97 8.55
CA GLU A 140 -13.65 -19.77 7.66
C GLU A 140 -14.55 -18.85 6.85
N VAL A 141 -14.19 -18.63 5.60
CA VAL A 141 -14.97 -17.82 4.67
C VAL A 141 -15.95 -18.73 3.93
N ASP A 142 -17.24 -18.62 4.26
CA ASP A 142 -18.31 -19.27 3.49
C ASP A 142 -18.60 -18.47 2.21
N ALA A 143 -18.55 -19.17 1.07
CA ALA A 143 -18.84 -18.59 -0.24
C ALA A 143 -20.27 -18.02 -0.35
N SER A 144 -21.19 -18.50 0.49
CA SER A 144 -22.56 -17.98 0.56
C SER A 144 -22.60 -16.49 0.93
N MET A 145 -21.60 -15.98 1.66
CA MET A 145 -21.51 -14.57 2.08
C MET A 145 -21.26 -13.60 0.92
N PHE A 146 -20.79 -14.09 -0.23
CA PHE A 146 -20.55 -13.25 -1.42
C PHE A 146 -21.75 -13.22 -2.37
N LYS A 147 -22.86 -13.89 -2.04
CA LYS A 147 -24.09 -13.81 -2.83
C LYS A 147 -24.66 -12.40 -2.73
N VAL A 148 -24.75 -11.74 -3.87
CA VAL A 148 -25.33 -10.39 -3.98
C VAL A 148 -26.80 -10.46 -4.38
N SER A 149 -27.58 -9.46 -3.96
CA SER A 149 -28.95 -9.30 -4.45
C SER A 149 -28.96 -8.83 -5.90
N THR A 150 -30.01 -9.18 -6.65
CA THR A 150 -30.17 -8.76 -8.05
C THR A 150 -30.13 -7.24 -8.20
N SER A 151 -30.75 -6.50 -7.28
CA SER A 151 -30.74 -5.04 -7.27
C SER A 151 -29.33 -4.46 -7.10
N PHE A 152 -28.51 -5.03 -6.21
CA PHE A 152 -27.12 -4.62 -6.05
C PHE A 152 -26.31 -4.92 -7.31
N ALA A 153 -26.46 -6.11 -7.90
CA ALA A 153 -25.74 -6.50 -9.11
C ALA A 153 -26.04 -5.57 -10.30
N VAL A 154 -27.32 -5.24 -10.51
CA VAL A 154 -27.72 -4.29 -11.56
C VAL A 154 -27.11 -2.90 -11.31
N GLY A 155 -27.15 -2.41 -10.07
CA GLY A 155 -26.52 -1.13 -9.71
C GLY A 155 -25.01 -1.12 -9.95
N ALA A 156 -24.30 -2.18 -9.56
CA ALA A 156 -22.86 -2.32 -9.78
C ALA A 156 -22.51 -2.34 -11.28
N LEU A 157 -23.30 -3.04 -12.11
CA LEU A 157 -23.10 -3.07 -13.55
C LEU A 157 -23.29 -1.69 -14.20
N ILE A 158 -24.25 -0.90 -13.74
CA ILE A 158 -24.45 0.48 -14.24
C ILE A 158 -23.23 1.36 -13.91
N ILE A 159 -22.71 1.27 -12.68
CA ILE A 159 -21.52 2.01 -12.27
C ILE A 159 -20.31 1.60 -13.12
N LEU A 160 -20.10 0.29 -13.32
CA LEU A 160 -19.02 -0.22 -14.17
C LEU A 160 -19.15 0.27 -15.62
N ALA A 161 -20.36 0.23 -16.19
CA ALA A 161 -20.61 0.72 -17.54
C ALA A 161 -20.32 2.22 -17.66
N MET A 162 -20.68 3.02 -16.65
CA MET A 162 -20.36 4.45 -16.60
C MET A 162 -18.86 4.70 -16.54
N ILE A 163 -18.13 3.95 -15.70
CA ILE A 163 -16.66 4.06 -15.62
C ILE A 163 -16.04 3.71 -16.97
N VAL A 164 -16.46 2.62 -17.61
CA VAL A 164 -15.97 2.23 -18.94
C VAL A 164 -16.25 3.34 -19.96
N ALA A 165 -17.48 3.88 -20.02
CA ALA A 165 -17.83 4.94 -20.96
C ALA A 165 -16.99 6.20 -20.75
N LEU A 166 -16.78 6.62 -19.51
CA LEU A 166 -15.94 7.78 -19.18
C LEU A 166 -14.49 7.55 -19.59
N TYR A 167 -13.91 6.41 -19.22
CA TYR A 167 -12.53 6.11 -19.60
C TYR A 167 -12.38 5.98 -21.11
N SER A 168 -13.31 5.34 -21.84
CA SER A 168 -13.22 5.25 -23.30
C SER A 168 -13.43 6.58 -24.03
N ALA A 169 -14.18 7.52 -23.46
CA ALA A 169 -14.44 8.81 -24.09
C ALA A 169 -13.31 9.84 -23.88
N PHE A 170 -12.58 9.74 -22.77
CA PHE A 170 -11.54 10.70 -22.37
C PHE A 170 -10.11 10.14 -22.44
N TRP A 171 -9.94 8.90 -22.90
CA TRP A 171 -8.64 8.29 -23.20
C TRP A 171 -8.16 8.71 -24.59
#